data_AF-A0A1F9VPI2-F1
#
_entry.id   AF-A0A1F9VPI2-F1
#
_cell.length_a   1.000
_cell.length_b   1.000
_cell.length_c   1.000
_cell.angle_alpha   90.00
_cell.angle_beta   90.00
_cell.angle_gamma   90.00
#
_symmetry.space_group_name_H-M   'P 1'
#
loop_
_entity.id
_entity.type
_entity.pdbx_description
1 polymer ?
#
loop_
_entity_poly.entity_id
_entity_poly.type
_entity_poly.pdbx_seq_one_letter_code
_entity_poly.pdbx_strand_id
1 'polypeptide(L)'
;MLENAGLTPEESLDSLRKEHPIEKAMELGLGSIPEAARSFWDLTVRVCRGLYRNYCFDMAAELGFYFLYSFFPFWVFVIALLGTLPIAATPEEILSMLEKFLPGYLFTLAGPTVLDILFKPRHWLALGTLLLALYASSSATTSLMAALNRIYGTQETRAYWKWKGISLLLTAAHAGILTIAFFLLVIVPAARDWLIGYVGFHGQVQLLFGMARWIIAIAVMFFGVALIFSFGPGGRNRLKLVTPGTLVTIAGWLLFSEAFGVYLNNIGPRNLVYGAAGGVIGLLTWLYAMGFMILVGAQVNRELENT
;
A
#
# COMPACT_ATOMS: atom_id res chain seq x y z
N MET A 1 4.30 29.62 4.61
CA MET A 1 5.01 30.54 5.53
C MET A 1 6.46 30.15 5.83
N LEU A 2 6.96 28.95 5.47
CA LEU A 2 8.37 28.57 5.65
C LEU A 2 9.27 28.79 4.41
N GLU A 3 8.68 29.18 3.27
CA GLU A 3 9.40 29.33 1.99
C GLU A 3 10.13 30.67 1.83
N ASN A 4 9.86 31.66 2.71
CA ASN A 4 10.47 33.00 2.64
C ASN A 4 11.77 33.14 3.45
N ALA A 5 12.26 32.09 4.11
CA ALA A 5 13.38 32.19 5.05
C ALA A 5 14.76 31.86 4.47
N GLY A 6 14.85 31.32 3.24
CA GLY A 6 16.14 30.96 2.62
C GLY A 6 16.95 29.90 3.38
N LEU A 7 16.34 29.23 4.36
CA LEU A 7 16.98 28.22 5.18
C LEU A 7 17.12 26.94 4.37
N THR A 8 18.30 26.33 4.46
CA THR A 8 18.47 24.97 3.99
C THR A 8 17.56 24.04 4.79
N PRO A 9 17.15 22.89 4.23
CA PRO A 9 16.28 21.97 4.95
C PRO A 9 16.81 21.53 6.32
N GLU A 10 18.13 21.40 6.47
CA GLU A 10 18.78 21.13 7.75
C GLU A 10 18.60 22.26 8.76
N GLU A 11 18.76 23.52 8.36
CA GLU A 11 18.57 24.68 9.24
C GLU A 11 17.09 24.84 9.67
N SER A 12 16.13 24.48 8.81
CA SER A 12 14.70 24.47 9.18
C SER A 12 14.35 23.35 10.17
N LEU A 13 15.10 22.25 10.16
CA LEU A 13 14.90 21.11 11.07
C LEU A 13 15.64 21.32 12.41
N ASP A 14 16.68 22.15 12.42
CA ASP A 14 17.40 22.53 13.64
C ASP A 14 16.71 23.69 14.38
N SER A 15 15.96 24.55 13.67
CA SER A 15 15.04 25.50 14.33
C SER A 15 13.87 24.81 15.03
N LEU A 16 13.34 23.71 14.48
CA LEU A 16 12.36 22.85 15.16
C LEU A 16 12.90 22.20 16.45
N ARG A 17 14.22 22.06 16.59
CA ARG A 17 14.86 21.64 17.84
C ARG A 17 14.91 22.76 18.87
N LYS A 18 15.09 24.01 18.43
CA LYS A 18 15.07 25.20 19.31
C LYS A 18 13.66 25.59 19.76
N GLU A 19 12.63 25.19 19.02
CA GLU A 19 11.23 25.33 19.40
C GLU A 19 10.67 24.03 20.02
N HIS A 20 11.44 23.33 20.84
CA HIS A 20 10.99 22.09 21.45
C HIS A 20 9.69 22.35 22.25
N PRO A 21 8.53 21.77 21.87
CA PRO A 21 7.27 22.06 22.54
C PRO A 21 7.28 21.68 24.03
N ILE A 22 8.13 20.71 24.36
CA ILE A 22 8.40 20.20 25.71
C ILE A 22 9.30 21.18 26.49
N GLU A 23 10.33 21.79 25.89
CA GLU A 23 11.09 22.86 26.56
C GLU A 23 10.22 24.08 26.78
N LYS A 24 9.42 24.49 25.79
CA LYS A 24 8.44 25.58 25.93
C LYS A 24 7.38 25.28 26.99
N ALA A 25 6.92 24.02 27.09
CA ALA A 25 6.00 23.59 28.15
C ALA A 25 6.66 23.57 29.54
N MET A 26 7.94 23.21 29.64
CA MET A 26 8.73 23.29 30.88
C MET A 26 8.99 24.75 31.28
N GLU A 27 9.28 25.65 30.33
CA GLU A 27 9.40 27.10 30.55
C GLU A 27 8.07 27.72 31.02
N LEU A 28 6.94 27.21 30.53
CA LEU A 28 5.59 27.60 30.94
C LEU A 28 5.15 26.99 32.28
N GLY A 29 6.03 26.28 33.00
CA GLY A 29 5.76 25.75 34.34
C GLY A 29 4.75 24.58 34.38
N LEU A 30 4.45 23.97 33.23
CA LEU A 30 3.71 22.71 33.19
C LEU A 30 4.65 21.61 33.70
N GLY A 31 4.28 20.96 34.80
CA GLY A 31 5.13 20.02 35.56
C GLY A 31 5.81 18.93 34.73
N SER A 32 6.75 18.20 35.37
CA SER A 32 7.63 17.20 34.76
C SER A 32 6.92 16.32 33.73
N ILE A 33 7.14 16.59 32.45
CA ILE A 33 6.63 15.76 31.36
C ILE A 33 7.19 14.34 31.54
N PRO A 34 6.35 13.28 31.54
CA PRO A 34 6.79 11.91 31.73
C PRO A 34 7.94 11.57 30.77
N GLU A 35 8.96 10.85 31.24
CA GLU A 35 10.11 10.44 30.41
C GLU A 35 9.66 9.72 29.12
N ALA A 36 8.56 8.96 29.20
CA ALA A 36 7.93 8.31 28.06
C ALA A 36 7.51 9.30 26.95
N ALA A 37 6.96 10.46 27.32
CA ALA A 37 6.54 11.47 26.35
C ALA A 37 7.73 12.18 25.69
N ARG A 38 8.83 12.40 26.42
CA ARG A 38 10.08 12.92 25.84
C ARG A 38 10.71 11.91 24.89
N SER A 39 10.83 10.65 25.31
CA SER A 39 11.36 9.56 24.48
C SER A 39 10.56 9.37 23.18
N PHE A 40 9.22 9.42 23.27
CA PHE A 40 8.35 9.34 22.10
C PHE A 40 8.52 10.54 21.15
N TRP A 41 8.59 11.76 21.69
CA TRP A 41 8.85 12.96 20.90
C TRP A 41 10.20 12.88 20.18
N ASP A 42 11.25 12.50 20.91
CA ASP A 42 12.60 12.37 20.35
C ASP A 42 12.64 11.33 19.23
N LEU A 43 11.97 10.18 19.42
CA LEU A 43 11.82 9.17 18.37
C LEU A 43 11.10 9.75 17.14
N THR A 44 10.01 10.49 17.34
CA THR A 44 9.23 11.09 16.26
C THR A 44 10.07 12.08 15.46
N VAL A 45 10.80 12.97 16.14
CA VAL A 45 11.69 13.95 15.49
C VAL A 45 12.81 13.24 14.71
N ARG A 46 13.43 12.20 15.29
CA ARG A 46 14.44 11.38 14.59
C ARG A 46 13.87 10.73 13.34
N VAL A 47 12.67 10.17 13.42
CA VAL A 47 11.97 9.56 12.28
C VAL A 47 11.69 10.60 11.20
N CYS A 48 11.12 11.76 11.55
CA CYS A 48 10.84 12.84 10.59
C CYS A 48 12.10 13.34 9.88
N ARG A 49 13.19 13.57 10.63
CA ARG A 49 14.48 13.96 10.06
C ARG A 49 15.06 12.86 9.16
N GLY A 50 14.93 11.60 9.58
CA GLY A 50 15.34 10.44 8.81
C GLY A 50 14.60 10.32 7.47
N LEU A 51 13.27 10.51 7.48
CA LEU A 51 12.45 10.49 6.26
C LEU A 51 12.89 11.56 5.26
N TYR A 52 13.20 12.76 5.74
CA TYR A 52 13.70 13.84 4.90
C TYR A 52 15.10 13.53 4.34
N ARG A 53 16.06 13.17 5.21
CA ARG A 53 17.45 12.86 4.82
C ARG A 53 17.55 11.69 3.84
N ASN A 54 16.65 10.73 3.97
CA ASN A 54 16.61 9.54 3.13
C ASN A 54 15.79 9.72 1.85
N TYR A 55 15.25 10.91 1.56
CA TYR A 55 14.44 11.19 0.36
C TYR A 55 13.21 10.28 0.25
N CYS A 56 12.58 9.96 1.39
CA CYS A 56 11.46 9.03 1.44
C CYS A 56 10.21 9.56 0.72
N PHE A 57 10.05 10.89 0.60
CA PHE A 57 8.98 11.49 -0.18
C PHE A 57 9.14 11.21 -1.68
N ASP A 58 10.36 11.30 -2.20
CA ASP A 58 10.66 11.03 -3.61
C ASP A 58 10.53 9.54 -3.92
N MET A 59 11.07 8.69 -3.05
CA MET A 59 10.94 7.23 -3.18
C MET A 59 9.47 6.78 -3.07
N ALA A 60 8.64 7.44 -2.26
CA ALA A 60 7.20 7.16 -2.21
C ALA A 60 6.50 7.49 -3.53
N ALA A 61 6.91 8.57 -4.23
CA ALA A 61 6.41 8.88 -5.56
C ALA A 61 6.86 7.86 -6.61
N GLU A 62 8.11 7.42 -6.55
CA GLU A 62 8.64 6.32 -7.38
C GLU A 62 7.84 5.02 -7.17
N LEU A 63 7.57 4.65 -5.91
CA LEU A 63 6.74 3.50 -5.58
C LEU A 63 5.31 3.64 -6.11
N GLY A 64 4.69 4.82 -5.93
CA GLY A 64 3.37 5.12 -6.46
C GLY A 64 3.29 4.95 -7.97
N PHE A 65 4.30 5.41 -8.71
CA PHE A 65 4.43 5.18 -10.14
C PHE A 65 4.51 3.69 -10.48
N TYR A 66 5.38 2.93 -9.81
CA TYR A 66 5.52 1.50 -10.10
C TYR A 66 4.28 0.68 -9.70
N PHE A 67 3.56 1.06 -8.65
CA PHE A 67 2.27 0.45 -8.31
C PHE A 67 1.21 0.73 -9.37
N LEU A 68 1.15 1.95 -9.90
CA LEU A 68 0.23 2.26 -11.00
C LEU A 68 0.67 1.55 -12.29
N TYR A 69 1.97 1.45 -12.55
CA TYR A 69 2.51 0.78 -13.73
C TYR A 69 2.16 -0.71 -13.74
N SER A 70 2.18 -1.38 -12.58
CA SER A 70 1.77 -2.80 -12.49
C SER A 70 0.26 -3.02 -12.53
N PHE A 71 -0.54 -1.99 -12.25
CA PHE A 71 -2.00 -2.05 -12.25
C PHE A 71 -2.58 -2.45 -13.62
N PHE A 72 -2.07 -1.88 -14.72
CA PHE A 72 -2.63 -2.16 -16.05
C PHE A 72 -2.39 -3.61 -16.51
N PRO A 73 -1.15 -4.15 -16.53
CA PRO A 73 -0.95 -5.55 -16.90
C PRO A 73 -1.70 -6.52 -15.99
N PHE A 74 -1.84 -6.19 -14.71
CA PHE A 74 -2.63 -6.99 -13.76
C PHE A 74 -4.10 -7.10 -14.18
N TRP A 75 -4.76 -5.99 -14.52
CA TRP A 75 -6.15 -6.04 -14.94
C TRP A 75 -6.35 -6.75 -16.28
N VAL A 76 -5.42 -6.59 -17.22
CA VAL A 76 -5.45 -7.36 -18.47
C VAL A 76 -5.33 -8.86 -18.18
N PHE A 77 -4.44 -9.25 -17.26
CA PHE A 77 -4.33 -10.64 -16.81
C PHE A 77 -5.63 -11.15 -16.19
N VAL A 78 -6.26 -10.37 -15.29
CA VAL A 78 -7.54 -10.75 -14.66
C VAL A 78 -8.63 -10.96 -15.71
N ILE A 79 -8.78 -10.04 -16.66
CA ILE A 79 -9.78 -10.15 -17.74
C ILE A 79 -9.48 -11.37 -18.62
N ALA A 80 -8.22 -11.58 -19.00
CA ALA A 80 -7.81 -12.73 -19.81
C ALA A 80 -8.02 -14.06 -19.08
N LEU A 81 -7.75 -14.12 -17.77
CA LEU A 81 -8.02 -15.28 -16.93
C LEU A 81 -9.52 -15.55 -16.83
N LEU A 82 -10.34 -14.52 -16.58
CA LEU A 82 -11.80 -14.66 -16.55
C LEU A 82 -12.32 -15.23 -17.87
N GLY A 83 -11.85 -14.74 -19.02
CA GLY A 83 -12.25 -15.28 -20.33
C GLY A 83 -11.93 -16.77 -20.53
N THR A 84 -11.00 -17.34 -19.77
CA THR A 84 -10.73 -18.80 -19.81
C THR A 84 -11.68 -19.62 -18.93
N LEU A 85 -12.42 -18.98 -18.02
CA LEU A 85 -13.43 -19.63 -17.19
C LEU A 85 -14.77 -19.70 -17.92
N PRO A 86 -15.61 -20.70 -17.63
CA PRO A 86 -16.99 -20.74 -18.12
C PRO A 86 -17.81 -19.67 -17.40
N ILE A 87 -17.89 -18.47 -17.97
CA ILE A 87 -18.71 -17.37 -17.44
C ILE A 87 -20.11 -17.45 -18.05
N ALA A 88 -21.15 -17.33 -17.23
CA ALA A 88 -22.55 -17.30 -17.68
C ALA A 88 -23.03 -15.91 -18.15
N ALA A 89 -22.17 -14.88 -18.02
CA ALA A 89 -22.54 -13.50 -18.30
C ALA A 89 -22.52 -13.18 -19.80
N THR A 90 -23.49 -12.38 -20.27
CA THR A 90 -23.55 -11.96 -21.69
C THR A 90 -22.68 -10.71 -21.95
N PRO A 91 -22.28 -10.44 -23.20
CA PRO A 91 -21.55 -9.22 -23.55
C PRO A 91 -22.26 -7.94 -23.09
N GLU A 92 -23.59 -7.90 -23.19
CA GLU A 92 -24.42 -6.76 -22.78
C GLU A 92 -24.37 -6.54 -21.27
N GLU A 93 -24.40 -7.62 -20.47
CA GLU A 93 -24.26 -7.54 -19.02
C GLU A 93 -22.90 -6.96 -18.63
N ILE A 94 -21.82 -7.44 -19.26
CA ILE A 94 -20.46 -6.92 -19.01
C ILE A 94 -20.34 -5.43 -19.39
N LEU A 95 -20.88 -5.03 -20.55
CA LEU A 95 -20.87 -3.62 -20.96
C LEU A 95 -21.67 -2.75 -19.98
N SER A 96 -22.84 -3.21 -19.53
CA SER A 96 -23.66 -2.48 -18.55
C SER A 96 -22.97 -2.31 -17.20
N MET A 97 -22.12 -3.27 -16.81
CA MET A 97 -21.25 -3.13 -15.63
C MET A 97 -20.16 -2.10 -15.87
N LEU A 98 -19.45 -2.18 -17.01
CA LEU A 98 -18.38 -1.26 -17.35
C LEU A 98 -18.87 0.19 -17.44
N GLU A 99 -20.06 0.43 -17.99
CA GLU A 99 -20.66 1.76 -18.10
C GLU A 99 -20.92 2.42 -16.73
N LYS A 100 -21.17 1.62 -15.68
CA LYS A 100 -21.34 2.13 -14.31
C LYS A 100 -20.02 2.55 -13.66
N PHE A 101 -18.90 1.97 -14.09
CA PHE A 101 -17.58 2.20 -13.48
C PHE A 101 -16.67 3.12 -14.31
N LEU A 102 -16.88 3.19 -15.63
CA LEU A 102 -16.04 3.94 -16.55
C LEU A 102 -16.81 5.16 -17.10
N PRO A 103 -16.24 6.38 -17.02
CA PRO A 103 -16.80 7.53 -17.71
C PRO A 103 -16.82 7.29 -19.22
N GLY A 104 -17.79 7.89 -19.92
CA GLY A 104 -18.14 7.55 -21.31
C GLY A 104 -16.94 7.45 -22.28
N TYR A 105 -15.96 8.36 -22.19
CA TYR A 105 -14.75 8.28 -23.01
C TYR A 105 -13.91 7.02 -22.75
N LEU A 106 -13.68 6.67 -21.48
CA LEU A 106 -12.95 5.45 -21.11
C LEU A 106 -13.73 4.19 -21.47
N PHE A 107 -15.05 4.23 -21.36
CA PHE A 107 -15.91 3.13 -21.80
C PHE A 107 -15.79 2.90 -23.32
N THR A 108 -15.85 3.95 -24.13
CA THR A 108 -15.69 3.82 -25.59
C THR A 108 -14.33 3.29 -26.01
N LEU A 109 -13.28 3.57 -25.22
CA LEU A 109 -11.92 3.11 -25.50
C LEU A 109 -11.68 1.67 -25.03
N ALA A 110 -12.10 1.34 -23.80
CA ALA A 110 -11.77 0.08 -23.16
C ALA A 110 -12.82 -1.02 -23.38
N GLY A 111 -14.11 -0.67 -23.48
CA GLY A 111 -15.22 -1.63 -23.57
C GLY A 111 -15.04 -2.68 -24.67
N PRO A 112 -14.78 -2.28 -25.93
CA PRO A 112 -14.55 -3.24 -27.02
C PRO A 112 -13.35 -4.16 -26.78
N THR A 113 -12.27 -3.64 -26.19
CA THR A 113 -11.09 -4.43 -25.84
C THR A 113 -11.38 -5.44 -24.74
N VAL A 114 -12.12 -5.03 -23.70
CA VAL A 114 -12.53 -5.92 -22.61
C VAL A 114 -13.37 -7.08 -23.17
N LEU A 115 -14.35 -6.79 -24.03
CA LEU A 115 -15.16 -7.83 -24.67
C LEU A 115 -14.33 -8.76 -25.58
N ASP A 116 -13.40 -8.24 -26.38
CA ASP A 116 -12.55 -9.08 -27.23
C ASP A 116 -11.73 -10.07 -26.40
N ILE A 117 -11.15 -9.62 -25.27
CA ILE A 117 -10.36 -10.46 -24.39
C ILE A 117 -11.23 -11.51 -23.68
N LEU A 118 -12.41 -11.11 -23.20
CA LEU A 118 -13.32 -11.99 -22.44
C LEU A 118 -13.96 -13.07 -23.31
N PHE A 119 -14.46 -12.71 -24.49
CA PHE A 119 -15.25 -13.62 -25.33
C PHE A 119 -14.45 -14.30 -26.44
N LYS A 120 -13.18 -13.90 -26.66
CA LYS A 120 -12.25 -14.60 -27.55
C LYS A 120 -10.98 -14.99 -26.78
N PRO A 121 -11.07 -15.94 -25.84
CA PRO A 121 -9.97 -16.26 -24.94
C PRO A 121 -8.73 -16.74 -25.69
N ARG A 122 -7.59 -16.16 -25.33
CA ARG A 122 -6.27 -16.51 -25.86
C ARG A 122 -5.39 -16.92 -24.66
N HIS A 123 -5.13 -18.21 -24.48
CA HIS A 123 -4.32 -18.70 -23.35
C HIS A 123 -2.94 -18.02 -23.27
N TRP A 124 -2.32 -17.73 -24.42
CA TRP A 124 -1.04 -17.02 -24.48
C TRP A 124 -1.13 -15.58 -23.95
N LEU A 125 -2.27 -14.91 -24.11
CA LEU A 125 -2.47 -13.54 -23.63
C LEU A 125 -2.52 -13.50 -22.11
N ALA A 126 -3.23 -14.44 -21.48
CA ALA A 126 -3.26 -14.58 -20.02
C ALA A 126 -1.87 -14.86 -19.46
N LEU A 127 -1.13 -15.81 -20.04
CA LEU A 127 0.24 -16.12 -19.61
C LEU A 127 1.19 -14.93 -19.82
N GLY A 128 1.14 -14.29 -20.99
CA GLY A 128 2.00 -13.15 -21.33
C GLY A 128 1.75 -11.95 -20.42
N THR A 129 0.49 -11.65 -20.12
CA THR A 129 0.10 -10.53 -19.25
C THR A 129 0.37 -10.83 -17.78
N LEU A 130 0.29 -12.09 -17.34
CA LEU A 130 0.76 -12.51 -16.02
C LEU A 130 2.26 -12.27 -15.86
N LEU A 131 3.08 -12.70 -16.82
CA LEU A 131 4.52 -12.49 -16.78
C LEU A 131 4.87 -11.00 -16.82
N LEU A 132 4.16 -10.21 -17.63
CA LEU A 132 4.33 -8.77 -17.67
C LEU A 132 3.92 -8.10 -16.36
N ALA A 133 2.81 -8.53 -15.75
CA ALA A 133 2.34 -8.03 -14.46
C ALA A 133 3.32 -8.36 -13.33
N LEU A 134 3.87 -9.58 -13.30
CA LEU A 134 4.90 -9.97 -12.34
C LEU A 134 6.19 -9.17 -12.55
N TYR A 135 6.60 -8.96 -13.80
CA TYR A 135 7.76 -8.14 -14.11
C TYR A 135 7.54 -6.68 -13.67
N ALA A 136 6.43 -6.07 -14.06
CA ALA A 136 6.07 -4.70 -13.70
C ALA A 136 5.97 -4.52 -12.17
N SER A 137 5.29 -5.45 -11.49
CA SER A 137 5.16 -5.43 -10.02
C SER A 137 6.51 -5.62 -9.34
N SER A 138 7.41 -6.43 -9.90
CA SER A 138 8.76 -6.59 -9.35
C SER A 138 9.60 -5.34 -9.44
N SER A 139 9.26 -4.37 -10.30
CA SER A 139 9.93 -3.06 -10.29
C SER A 139 9.58 -2.27 -9.03
N ALA A 140 8.33 -2.31 -8.57
CA ALA A 140 7.92 -1.71 -7.30
C ALA A 140 8.67 -2.36 -6.12
N THR A 141 8.75 -3.69 -6.10
CA THR A 141 9.48 -4.43 -5.07
C THR A 141 10.99 -4.11 -5.11
N THR A 142 11.60 -4.04 -6.29
CA THR A 142 13.01 -3.67 -6.46
C THR A 142 13.28 -2.25 -5.94
N SER A 143 12.42 -1.29 -6.29
CA SER A 143 12.47 0.09 -5.79
C SER A 143 12.34 0.13 -4.26
N LEU A 144 11.40 -0.63 -3.70
CA LEU A 144 11.21 -0.72 -2.26
C LEU A 144 12.43 -1.31 -1.55
N MET A 145 13.05 -2.36 -2.12
CA MET A 145 14.30 -2.92 -1.59
C MET A 145 15.44 -1.89 -1.61
N ALA A 146 15.55 -1.09 -2.67
CA ALA A 146 16.55 -0.01 -2.75
C ALA A 146 16.28 1.08 -1.69
N ALA A 147 15.02 1.45 -1.49
CA ALA A 147 14.61 2.41 -0.47
C ALA A 147 14.91 1.92 0.94
N LEU A 148 14.64 0.64 1.23
CA LEU A 148 15.00 0.01 2.49
C LEU A 148 16.52 0.02 2.69
N ASN A 149 17.30 -0.36 1.67
CA ASN A 149 18.76 -0.32 1.75
C ASN A 149 19.27 1.09 2.10
N ARG A 150 18.66 2.13 1.51
CA ARG A 150 18.98 3.53 1.82
C ARG A 150 18.65 3.90 3.26
N ILE A 151 17.44 3.57 3.74
CA ILE A 151 17.01 3.83 5.12
C ILE A 151 17.91 3.12 6.14
N TYR A 152 18.24 1.85 5.88
CA TYR A 152 19.10 1.06 6.75
C TYR A 152 20.60 1.38 6.59
N GLY A 153 20.99 2.21 5.61
CA GLY A 153 22.39 2.54 5.32
C GLY A 153 23.20 1.32 4.86
N THR A 154 22.54 0.29 4.32
CA THR A 154 23.17 -0.94 3.86
C THR A 154 23.52 -0.84 2.38
N GLN A 155 24.80 -1.09 2.04
CA GLN A 155 25.21 -1.23 0.65
C GLN A 155 24.74 -2.57 0.08
N GLU A 156 24.20 -2.53 -1.13
CA GLU A 156 23.79 -3.74 -1.84
C GLU A 156 25.02 -4.47 -2.39
N THR A 157 25.32 -5.63 -1.81
CA THR A 157 26.47 -6.47 -2.20
C THR A 157 26.06 -7.65 -3.08
N ARG A 158 24.76 -7.90 -3.23
CA ARG A 158 24.23 -8.98 -4.07
C ARG A 158 24.39 -8.62 -5.54
N ALA A 159 24.80 -9.59 -6.35
CA ALA A 159 24.79 -9.43 -7.80
C ALA A 159 23.37 -9.10 -8.30
N TYR A 160 23.26 -8.31 -9.38
CA TYR A 160 21.99 -7.82 -9.92
C TYR A 160 20.94 -8.92 -10.12
N TRP A 161 21.34 -10.09 -10.64
CA TRP A 161 20.43 -11.22 -10.84
C TRP A 161 19.89 -11.82 -9.54
N LYS A 162 20.69 -11.87 -8.47
CA LYS A 162 20.23 -12.31 -7.13
C LYS A 162 19.25 -11.30 -6.55
N TRP A 163 19.59 -10.01 -6.65
CA TRP A 163 18.74 -8.93 -6.17
C TRP A 163 17.39 -8.92 -6.89
N LYS A 164 17.40 -9.02 -8.23
CA LYS A 164 16.17 -9.11 -9.03
C LYS A 164 15.40 -10.41 -8.78
N GLY A 165 16.09 -11.53 -8.59
CA GLY A 165 15.47 -12.81 -8.23
C GLY A 165 14.73 -12.76 -6.89
N ILE A 166 15.32 -12.14 -5.87
CA ILE A 166 14.65 -11.91 -4.58
C ILE A 166 13.43 -11.00 -4.74
N SER A 167 13.56 -9.92 -5.52
CA SER A 167 12.43 -9.04 -5.83
C SER A 167 11.27 -9.79 -6.51
N LEU A 168 11.56 -10.65 -7.49
CA LEU A 168 10.55 -11.48 -8.15
C LEU A 168 9.89 -12.47 -7.18
N LEU A 169 10.67 -13.14 -6.33
CA LEU A 169 10.13 -14.06 -5.33
C LEU A 169 9.25 -13.35 -4.30
N LEU A 170 9.67 -12.18 -3.80
CA LEU A 170 8.87 -11.37 -2.89
C LEU A 170 7.59 -10.87 -3.56
N THR A 171 7.68 -10.47 -4.82
CA THR A 171 6.50 -10.05 -5.61
C THR A 171 5.53 -11.20 -5.78
N ALA A 172 6.01 -12.40 -6.13
CA ALA A 172 5.17 -13.59 -6.25
C ALA A 172 4.56 -14.00 -4.90
N ALA A 173 5.32 -13.89 -3.80
CA ALA A 173 4.80 -14.15 -2.46
C ALA A 173 3.69 -13.17 -2.07
N HIS A 174 3.86 -11.87 -2.34
CA HIS A 174 2.81 -10.87 -2.12
C HIS A 174 1.58 -11.15 -2.99
N ALA A 175 1.76 -11.48 -4.28
CA ALA A 175 0.66 -11.86 -5.16
C ALA A 175 -0.10 -13.08 -4.62
N GLY A 176 0.61 -14.11 -4.13
CA GLY A 176 0.02 -15.28 -3.50
C GLY A 176 -0.76 -14.95 -2.23
N ILE A 177 -0.19 -14.13 -1.34
CA ILE A 177 -0.85 -13.65 -0.11
C ILE A 177 -2.14 -12.89 -0.45
N LEU A 178 -2.09 -11.97 -1.40
CA LEU A 178 -3.26 -11.21 -1.84
C LEU A 178 -4.31 -12.09 -2.51
N THR A 179 -3.88 -13.10 -3.27
CA THR A 179 -4.78 -14.08 -3.90
C THR A 179 -5.51 -14.92 -2.85
N ILE A 180 -4.79 -15.45 -1.86
CA ILE A 180 -5.38 -16.19 -0.73
C ILE A 180 -6.33 -15.29 0.05
N ALA A 181 -5.93 -14.04 0.32
CA ALA A 181 -6.76 -13.06 0.99
C ALA A 181 -8.06 -12.81 0.22
N PHE A 182 -7.98 -12.61 -1.09
CA PHE A 182 -9.15 -12.40 -1.95
C PHE A 182 -10.10 -13.60 -1.88
N PHE A 183 -9.60 -14.82 -2.06
CA PHE A 183 -10.43 -16.03 -1.96
C PHE A 183 -11.07 -16.16 -0.58
N LEU A 184 -10.33 -15.92 0.50
CA LEU A 184 -10.90 -15.93 1.85
C LEU A 184 -11.98 -14.86 2.00
N LEU A 185 -11.74 -13.63 1.56
CA LEU A 185 -12.70 -12.53 1.66
C LEU A 185 -13.97 -12.74 0.82
N VAL A 186 -13.90 -13.51 -0.27
CA VAL A 186 -15.06 -13.85 -1.12
C VAL A 186 -15.77 -15.11 -0.63
N ILE A 187 -15.04 -16.15 -0.24
CA ILE A 187 -15.59 -17.43 0.21
C ILE A 187 -16.22 -17.30 1.60
N VAL A 188 -15.62 -16.52 2.51
CA VAL A 188 -16.12 -16.36 3.89
C VAL A 188 -17.57 -15.83 3.92
N PRO A 189 -17.95 -14.78 3.16
CA PRO A 189 -19.35 -14.39 3.00
C PRO A 189 -20.25 -15.48 2.40
N ALA A 190 -19.80 -16.21 1.38
CA ALA A 190 -20.61 -17.27 0.78
C ALA A 190 -20.87 -18.42 1.78
N ALA A 191 -19.86 -18.79 2.56
CA ALA A 191 -19.97 -19.77 3.64
C ALA A 191 -20.85 -19.27 4.79
N ARG A 192 -20.82 -17.96 5.09
CA ARG A 192 -21.71 -17.32 6.06
C ARG A 192 -23.17 -17.55 5.68
N ASP A 193 -23.53 -17.25 4.43
CA ASP A 193 -24.91 -17.29 3.98
C ASP A 193 -25.45 -18.73 3.95
N TRP A 194 -24.60 -19.69 3.58
CA TRP A 194 -24.91 -21.12 3.70
C TRP A 194 -25.14 -21.56 5.16
N LEU A 195 -24.25 -21.14 6.08
CA LEU A 195 -24.33 -21.52 7.49
C LEU A 195 -25.53 -20.87 8.20
N ILE A 196 -25.82 -19.61 7.91
CA ILE A 196 -27.00 -18.91 8.46
C ILE A 196 -28.28 -19.65 8.06
N GLY A 197 -28.37 -20.15 6.83
CA GLY A 197 -29.50 -20.95 6.36
C GLY A 197 -29.70 -22.28 7.11
N TYR A 198 -28.64 -22.83 7.72
CA TYR A 198 -28.69 -24.11 8.43
C TYR A 198 -28.88 -23.99 9.95
N VAL A 199 -28.25 -23.00 10.59
CA VAL A 199 -28.13 -22.96 12.07
C VAL A 199 -29.02 -21.90 12.73
N GLY A 200 -29.62 -20.97 11.98
CA GLY A 200 -30.60 -20.00 12.49
C GLY A 200 -30.08 -18.90 13.44
N PHE A 201 -28.80 -18.95 13.85
CA PHE A 201 -28.17 -17.93 14.70
C PHE A 201 -27.66 -16.73 13.88
N HIS A 202 -28.57 -15.88 13.42
CA HIS A 202 -28.24 -14.75 12.54
C HIS A 202 -27.20 -13.78 13.14
N GLY A 203 -27.36 -13.36 14.41
CA GLY A 203 -26.52 -12.31 15.00
C GLY A 203 -25.09 -12.74 15.37
N GLN A 204 -24.94 -13.90 16.02
CA GLN A 204 -23.63 -14.40 16.48
C GLN A 204 -22.75 -14.85 15.31
N VAL A 205 -23.34 -15.48 14.30
CA VAL A 205 -22.63 -15.88 13.07
C VAL A 205 -22.18 -14.64 12.29
N GLN A 206 -23.03 -13.62 12.16
CA GLN A 206 -22.64 -12.39 11.48
C GLN A 206 -21.47 -11.67 12.17
N LEU A 207 -21.49 -11.59 13.51
CA LEU A 207 -20.40 -11.00 14.29
C LEU A 207 -19.08 -11.77 14.09
N LEU A 208 -19.12 -13.10 14.22
CA LEU A 208 -17.95 -13.96 14.08
C LEU A 208 -17.30 -13.82 12.70
N PHE A 209 -18.11 -13.87 11.63
CA PHE A 209 -17.62 -13.71 10.26
C PHE A 209 -17.11 -12.30 9.98
N GLY A 210 -17.74 -11.27 10.58
CA GLY A 210 -17.26 -9.90 10.52
C GLY A 210 -15.88 -9.73 11.16
N MET A 211 -15.68 -10.31 12.35
CA MET A 211 -14.38 -10.31 13.03
C MET A 211 -13.32 -11.09 12.24
N ALA A 212 -13.66 -12.29 11.76
CA ALA A 212 -12.76 -13.11 10.95
C ALA A 212 -12.27 -12.35 9.71
N ARG A 213 -13.16 -11.62 9.03
CA ARG A 213 -12.80 -10.78 7.87
C ARG A 213 -11.72 -9.75 8.19
N TRP A 214 -11.89 -9.01 9.29
CA TRP A 214 -10.91 -8.01 9.72
C TRP A 214 -9.59 -8.62 10.21
N ILE A 215 -9.66 -9.74 10.93
CA ILE A 215 -8.46 -10.49 11.36
C ILE A 215 -7.65 -10.96 10.14
N ILE A 216 -8.32 -11.55 9.15
CA ILE A 216 -7.68 -11.99 7.91
C ILE A 216 -7.06 -10.79 7.18
N ALA A 217 -7.78 -9.68 7.06
CA ALA A 217 -7.25 -8.47 6.41
C ALA A 217 -5.99 -7.96 7.12
N ILE A 218 -6.02 -7.79 8.43
CA ILE A 218 -4.87 -7.33 9.22
C ILE A 218 -3.71 -8.33 9.11
N ALA A 219 -3.98 -9.63 9.19
CA ALA A 219 -2.95 -10.66 9.04
C ALA A 219 -2.26 -10.59 7.68
N VAL A 220 -3.04 -10.43 6.61
CA VAL A 220 -2.53 -10.29 5.23
C VAL A 220 -1.63 -9.06 5.09
N MET A 221 -2.07 -7.91 5.61
CA MET A 221 -1.27 -6.68 5.63
C MET A 221 0.01 -6.87 6.44
N PHE A 222 -0.10 -7.51 7.60
CA PHE A 222 1.01 -7.80 8.50
C PHE A 222 2.07 -8.67 7.83
N PHE A 223 1.68 -9.82 7.26
CA PHE A 223 2.62 -10.72 6.61
C PHE A 223 3.25 -10.10 5.35
N GLY A 224 2.50 -9.32 4.56
CA GLY A 224 3.07 -8.58 3.44
C GLY A 224 4.19 -7.63 3.87
N VAL A 225 3.89 -6.73 4.81
CA VAL A 225 4.87 -5.75 5.31
C VAL A 225 6.04 -6.44 6.05
N ALA A 226 5.76 -7.47 6.83
CA ALA A 226 6.79 -8.25 7.53
C ALA A 226 7.78 -8.92 6.57
N LEU A 227 7.28 -9.51 5.48
CA LEU A 227 8.12 -10.16 4.47
C LEU A 227 9.08 -9.16 3.82
N ILE A 228 8.57 -8.00 3.40
CA ILE A 228 9.42 -7.01 2.74
C ILE A 228 10.47 -6.42 3.69
N PHE A 229 10.13 -6.17 4.96
CA PHE A 229 11.10 -5.70 5.96
C PHE A 229 12.15 -6.77 6.32
N SER A 230 11.77 -8.05 6.30
CA SER A 230 12.68 -9.15 6.64
C SER A 230 13.64 -9.53 5.51
N PHE A 231 13.17 -9.52 4.26
CA PHE A 231 13.91 -10.08 3.12
C PHE A 231 14.34 -9.02 2.09
N GLY A 232 13.79 -7.82 2.15
CA GLY A 232 14.13 -6.73 1.24
C GLY A 232 15.57 -6.22 1.40
N PRO A 233 16.00 -5.84 2.61
CA PRO A 233 17.35 -5.30 2.85
C PRO A 233 18.47 -6.28 2.46
N GLY A 234 19.60 -5.74 1.98
CA GLY A 234 20.76 -6.51 1.49
C GLY A 234 21.86 -6.79 2.49
N GLY A 235 21.78 -6.19 3.68
CA GLY A 235 22.72 -6.43 4.77
C GLY A 235 22.42 -7.69 5.58
N ARG A 236 23.32 -8.03 6.51
CA ARG A 236 23.10 -9.06 7.54
C ARG A 236 22.05 -8.57 8.53
N ASN A 237 20.77 -8.63 8.18
CA ASN A 237 19.70 -8.39 9.16
C ASN A 237 19.16 -9.70 9.71
N ARG A 238 18.94 -9.74 11.02
CA ARG A 238 18.28 -10.86 11.69
C ARG A 238 16.84 -10.89 11.17
N LEU A 239 16.36 -12.06 10.75
CA LEU A 239 14.98 -12.27 10.31
C LEU A 239 14.00 -11.90 11.44
N LYS A 240 13.61 -10.64 11.52
CA LYS A 240 12.60 -10.14 12.46
C LYS A 240 11.29 -10.03 11.70
N LEU A 241 10.54 -11.14 11.70
CA LEU A 241 9.19 -11.20 11.12
C LEU A 241 8.21 -10.23 11.80
N VAL A 242 8.45 -9.89 13.08
CA VAL A 242 7.61 -8.95 13.83
C VAL A 242 8.45 -7.74 14.19
N THR A 243 8.10 -6.57 13.66
CA THR A 243 8.78 -5.31 13.96
C THR A 243 7.77 -4.22 14.34
N PRO A 244 8.11 -3.29 15.25
CA PRO A 244 7.23 -2.16 15.58
C PRO A 244 6.83 -1.33 14.35
N GLY A 245 7.74 -1.17 13.40
CA GLY A 245 7.50 -0.50 12.13
C GLY A 245 6.40 -1.17 11.30
N THR A 246 6.26 -2.49 11.36
CA THR A 246 5.14 -3.21 10.69
C THR A 246 3.80 -2.71 11.20
N LEU A 247 3.67 -2.52 12.52
CA LEU A 247 2.44 -2.02 13.14
C LEU A 247 2.19 -0.55 12.76
N VAL A 248 3.24 0.28 12.74
CA VAL A 248 3.13 1.68 12.31
C VAL A 248 2.68 1.78 10.86
N THR A 249 3.24 0.97 9.96
CA THR A 249 2.82 0.93 8.55
C THR A 249 1.34 0.59 8.41
N ILE A 250 0.88 -0.47 9.09
CA ILE A 250 -0.51 -0.93 9.01
C ILE A 250 -1.46 0.13 9.60
N ALA A 251 -1.13 0.67 10.77
CA ALA A 251 -1.93 1.70 11.42
C ALA A 251 -2.01 2.96 10.56
N GLY A 252 -0.87 3.44 10.04
CA GLY A 252 -0.81 4.59 9.15
C GLY A 252 -1.60 4.37 7.87
N TRP A 253 -1.52 3.18 7.28
CA TRP A 253 -2.31 2.84 6.10
C TRP A 253 -3.82 2.81 6.38
N LEU A 254 -4.27 2.17 7.48
CA LEU A 254 -5.69 2.15 7.84
C LEU A 254 -6.22 3.56 8.12
N LEU A 255 -5.50 4.34 8.93
CA LEU A 255 -5.88 5.71 9.26
C LEU A 255 -5.94 6.59 8.00
N PHE A 256 -4.96 6.48 7.13
CA PHE A 256 -4.95 7.23 5.88
C PHE A 256 -6.10 6.80 4.97
N SER A 257 -6.38 5.50 4.83
CA SER A 257 -7.45 5.01 3.96
C SER A 257 -8.82 5.47 4.42
N GLU A 258 -9.08 5.45 5.73
CA GLU A 258 -10.32 5.98 6.30
C GLU A 258 -10.43 7.49 6.10
N ALA A 259 -9.37 8.25 6.43
CA ALA A 259 -9.35 9.69 6.24
C ALA A 259 -9.53 10.10 4.77
N PHE A 260 -8.88 9.36 3.86
CA PHE A 260 -8.96 9.58 2.43
C PHE A 260 -10.35 9.20 1.87
N GLY A 261 -10.97 8.14 2.40
CA GLY A 261 -12.37 7.79 2.09
C GLY A 261 -13.34 8.89 2.49
N VAL A 262 -13.19 9.46 3.69
CA VAL A 262 -13.97 10.62 4.15
C VAL A 262 -13.73 11.84 3.24
N TYR A 263 -12.48 12.09 2.84
CA TYR A 263 -12.15 13.16 1.91
C TYR A 263 -12.85 12.99 0.55
N LEU A 264 -12.76 11.80 -0.04
CA LEU A 264 -13.38 11.49 -1.32
C LEU A 264 -14.91 11.58 -1.25
N ASN A 265 -15.53 11.07 -0.18
CA ASN A 265 -16.99 11.07 -0.04
C ASN A 265 -17.58 12.49 0.16
N ASN A 266 -16.84 13.37 0.82
CA ASN A 266 -17.30 14.73 1.07
C ASN A 266 -16.92 15.69 -0.05
N ILE A 267 -15.65 15.73 -0.44
CA ILE A 267 -15.10 16.79 -1.30
C ILE A 267 -15.03 16.34 -2.76
N GLY A 268 -14.83 15.04 -3.02
CA GLY A 268 -14.67 14.46 -4.36
C GLY A 268 -15.82 14.76 -5.32
N PRO A 269 -17.10 14.48 -4.98
CA PRO A 269 -18.24 14.70 -5.88
C PRO A 269 -18.45 16.16 -6.29
N ARG A 270 -17.92 17.12 -5.52
CA ARG A 270 -18.16 18.55 -5.72
C ARG A 270 -17.12 19.22 -6.63
N ASN A 271 -16.01 18.56 -6.95
CA ASN A 271 -14.98 19.08 -7.84
C ASN A 271 -15.20 18.66 -9.30
N LEU A 272 -16.16 19.29 -9.97
CA LEU A 272 -16.46 19.10 -11.40
C LEU A 272 -15.28 19.47 -12.33
N VAL A 273 -14.30 20.24 -11.84
CA VAL A 273 -13.17 20.74 -12.64
C VAL A 273 -12.22 19.63 -13.09
N TYR A 274 -12.09 18.55 -12.31
CA TYR A 274 -11.08 17.51 -12.55
C TYR A 274 -11.65 16.20 -13.12
N GLY A 275 -12.97 16.01 -13.17
CA GLY A 275 -13.63 14.86 -13.84
C GLY A 275 -12.91 13.51 -13.65
N ALA A 276 -12.65 12.80 -14.75
CA ALA A 276 -11.91 11.54 -14.74
C ALA A 276 -10.46 11.66 -14.26
N ALA A 277 -9.81 12.82 -14.48
CA ALA A 277 -8.45 13.06 -13.99
C ALA A 277 -8.39 13.13 -12.47
N GLY A 278 -9.45 13.62 -11.81
CA GLY A 278 -9.57 13.62 -10.34
C GLY A 278 -9.54 12.21 -9.74
N GLY A 279 -10.13 11.23 -10.41
CA GLY A 279 -10.07 9.82 -10.00
C GLY A 279 -8.65 9.26 -10.08
N VAL A 280 -7.92 9.55 -11.17
CA VAL A 280 -6.52 9.13 -11.34
C VAL A 280 -5.61 9.79 -10.31
N ILE A 281 -5.78 11.10 -10.07
CA ILE A 281 -5.04 11.83 -9.04
C ILE A 281 -5.32 11.25 -7.65
N GLY A 282 -6.58 10.91 -7.37
CA GLY A 282 -6.96 10.29 -6.11
C GLY A 282 -6.29 8.93 -5.91
N LEU A 283 -6.30 8.09 -6.95
CA LEU A 283 -5.61 6.79 -6.93
C LEU A 283 -4.11 6.96 -6.74
N LEU A 284 -3.47 7.86 -7.48
CA LEU A 284 -2.03 8.15 -7.34
C LEU A 284 -1.68 8.64 -5.94
N THR A 285 -2.51 9.50 -5.35
CA THR A 285 -2.35 9.99 -3.98
C THR A 285 -2.44 8.84 -2.97
N TRP A 286 -3.40 7.93 -3.16
CA TRP A 286 -3.53 6.75 -2.31
C TRP A 286 -2.32 5.81 -2.45
N LEU A 287 -1.87 5.51 -3.68
CA LEU A 287 -0.69 4.68 -3.94
C LEU A 287 0.61 5.31 -3.41
N TYR A 288 0.73 6.64 -3.52
CA TYR A 288 1.82 7.39 -2.91
C TYR A 288 1.83 7.21 -1.39
N ALA A 289 0.69 7.42 -0.73
CA ALA A 289 0.57 7.29 0.72
C ALA A 289 0.88 5.87 1.18
N MET A 290 0.49 4.85 0.41
CA MET A 290 0.86 3.45 0.65
C MET A 290 2.37 3.25 0.72
N GLY A 291 3.09 3.68 -0.33
CA GLY A 291 4.55 3.62 -0.37
C GLY A 291 5.16 4.39 0.80
N PHE A 292 4.66 5.60 1.07
CA PHE A 292 5.14 6.45 2.15
C PHE A 292 4.98 5.79 3.53
N MET A 293 3.83 5.19 3.86
CA MET A 293 3.62 4.54 5.16
C MET A 293 4.56 3.35 5.38
N ILE A 294 4.90 2.61 4.32
CA ILE A 294 5.91 1.54 4.39
C ILE A 294 7.29 2.13 4.74
N LEU A 295 7.67 3.24 4.11
CA LEU A 295 8.94 3.92 4.39
C LEU A 295 8.98 4.53 5.80
N VAL A 296 7.85 5.06 6.30
CA VAL A 296 7.70 5.51 7.70
C VAL A 296 7.96 4.35 8.65
N GLY A 297 7.32 3.20 8.45
CA GLY A 297 7.55 2.01 9.28
C GLY A 297 9.00 1.53 9.24
N ALA A 298 9.64 1.54 8.07
CA ALA A 298 11.05 1.19 7.93
C ALA A 298 11.97 2.16 8.69
N GLN A 299 11.69 3.47 8.64
CA GLN A 299 12.45 4.48 9.39
C GLN A 299 12.26 4.31 10.90
N VAL A 300 11.04 4.00 11.36
CA VAL A 300 10.79 3.68 12.78
C VAL A 300 11.63 2.48 13.21
N ASN A 301 11.65 1.41 12.43
CA ASN A 301 12.49 0.25 12.71
C ASN A 301 13.97 0.63 12.81
N ARG A 302 14.46 1.46 11.89
CA ARG A 302 15.84 1.92 11.86
C ARG A 302 16.23 2.71 13.11
N GLU A 303 15.39 3.64 13.55
CA GLU A 303 15.67 4.47 14.73
C GLU A 303 15.58 3.67 16.03
N LEU A 304 14.70 2.66 16.09
CA LEU A 304 14.58 1.76 17.25
C LEU A 304 15.73 0.75 17.34
N GLU A 305 16.35 0.36 16.22
CA GLU A 305 17.55 -0.49 16.24
C GLU A 305 18.82 0.26 16.65
N ASN A 306 18.81 1.60 16.59
CA ASN A 306 19.91 2.47 16.98
C ASN A 306 19.85 2.97 18.44
N THR A 307 18.81 2.61 19.18
CA THR A 307 18.63 2.98 20.59
C THR A 307 19.01 1.82 21.48
#